data_AF-A0A6G3XLI0-F1
#
_entry.id   AF-A0A6G3XLI0-F1
#
_cell.length_a   1.000
_cell.length_b   1.000
_cell.length_c   1.000
_cell.angle_alpha   90.00
_cell.angle_beta   90.00
_cell.angle_gamma   90.00
#
_symmetry.space_group_name_H-M   'P 1'
#
loop_
_entity.id
_entity.type
_entity.pdbx_description
1 polymer ?
#
loop_
_entity_poly.entity_id
_entity_poly.type
_entity_poly.pdbx_seq_one_letter_code
_entity_poly.pdbx_strand_id
1 'polypeptide(L)'
;PASADTLGATVIAPVVEESAKAAAVLLIFLFRRREFSGVVDGVVVAGFTATGFAFTENILYLGNAFGEDQLSGSSGFASVTAGTFFVRIVMSPFAHPLFTVLTGLGFGFAAVSARSHRARRIALPLLGLLLAMGLHALWNGSSSFGPYGFYAVYGIVMVPAFGLVTWLAIWSRQRELRALAAELPVYAAAGWLTPAEPSALSSMRARGMARDLARHWQPDR
;
A
#
# COMPACT_ATOMS: atom_id res chain seq x y z
N PRO A 1 0.70 -33.87 -10.51
CA PRO A 1 1.25 -33.32 -9.24
C PRO A 1 1.93 -31.95 -9.44
N ALA A 2 3.00 -31.86 -10.24
CA ALA A 2 3.75 -30.61 -10.45
C ALA A 2 2.96 -29.43 -11.07
N SER A 3 1.95 -29.71 -11.91
CA SER A 3 1.06 -28.69 -12.47
C SER A 3 0.04 -28.13 -11.47
N ALA A 4 -0.34 -28.94 -10.47
CA ALA A 4 -1.25 -28.52 -9.40
C ALA A 4 -0.51 -27.66 -8.36
N ASP A 5 0.75 -27.99 -8.07
CA ASP A 5 1.60 -27.22 -7.14
C ASP A 5 1.96 -25.84 -7.70
N THR A 6 2.22 -25.76 -9.01
CA THR A 6 2.49 -24.49 -9.71
C THR A 6 1.23 -23.62 -9.83
N LEU A 7 0.08 -24.18 -10.21
CA LEU A 7 -1.19 -23.43 -10.22
C LEU A 7 -1.62 -22.97 -8.82
N GLY A 8 -1.37 -23.81 -7.80
CA GLY A 8 -1.62 -23.49 -6.40
C GLY A 8 -0.79 -22.31 -5.91
N ALA A 9 0.51 -22.34 -6.15
CA ALA A 9 1.41 -21.26 -5.80
C ALA A 9 1.12 -19.98 -6.60
N THR A 10 0.93 -20.08 -7.92
CA THR A 10 0.85 -18.90 -8.79
C THR A 10 -0.50 -18.19 -8.74
N VAL A 11 -1.60 -18.89 -8.52
CA VAL A 11 -2.96 -18.29 -8.59
C VAL A 11 -3.70 -18.37 -7.27
N ILE A 12 -3.73 -19.55 -6.63
CA ILE A 12 -4.55 -19.75 -5.42
C ILE A 12 -3.96 -18.98 -4.23
N ALA A 13 -2.64 -19.04 -4.04
CA ALA A 13 -1.99 -18.30 -2.95
C ALA A 13 -2.26 -16.79 -3.01
N PRO A 14 -2.07 -16.09 -4.16
CA PRO A 14 -2.41 -14.68 -4.29
C PRO A 14 -3.88 -14.36 -4.01
N VAL A 15 -4.81 -15.22 -4.45
CA VAL A 15 -6.24 -15.02 -4.15
C VAL A 15 -6.50 -15.08 -2.65
N VAL A 16 -5.98 -16.08 -1.96
CA VAL A 16 -6.19 -16.22 -0.51
C VAL A 16 -5.53 -15.06 0.24
N GLU A 17 -4.30 -14.72 -0.12
CA GLU A 17 -3.52 -13.70 0.58
C GLU A 17 -4.11 -12.29 0.38
N GLU A 18 -4.42 -11.90 -0.86
CA GLU A 18 -5.06 -10.61 -1.11
C GLU A 18 -6.47 -10.53 -0.54
N SER A 19 -7.22 -11.64 -0.48
CA SER A 19 -8.51 -11.68 0.21
C SER A 19 -8.37 -11.45 1.71
N ALA A 20 -7.37 -12.07 2.35
CA ALA A 20 -7.12 -11.88 3.78
C ALA A 20 -6.74 -10.43 4.10
N LYS A 21 -5.85 -9.83 3.29
CA LYS A 21 -5.50 -8.41 3.41
C LYS A 21 -6.71 -7.50 3.15
N ALA A 22 -7.49 -7.79 2.12
CA ALA A 22 -8.71 -7.05 1.80
C ALA A 22 -9.75 -7.13 2.92
N ALA A 23 -9.88 -8.29 3.58
CA ALA A 23 -10.73 -8.44 4.75
C ALA A 23 -10.27 -7.55 5.90
N ALA A 24 -8.96 -7.46 6.18
CA ALA A 24 -8.43 -6.54 7.18
C ALA A 24 -8.72 -5.06 6.82
N VAL A 25 -8.54 -4.66 5.56
CA VAL A 25 -8.89 -3.31 5.08
C VAL A 25 -10.41 -3.06 5.20
N LEU A 26 -11.24 -4.04 4.83
CA LEU A 26 -12.69 -3.98 4.94
C LEU A 26 -13.15 -3.80 6.40
N LEU A 27 -12.55 -4.52 7.34
CA LEU A 27 -12.87 -4.37 8.76
C LEU A 27 -12.58 -2.94 9.22
N ILE A 28 -11.43 -2.38 8.87
CA ILE A 28 -11.12 -0.97 9.18
C ILE A 28 -12.12 -0.04 8.51
N PHE A 29 -12.44 -0.26 7.24
CA PHE A 29 -13.42 0.54 6.50
C PHE A 29 -14.81 0.55 7.17
N LEU A 30 -15.26 -0.60 7.70
CA LEU A 30 -16.56 -0.74 8.36
C LEU A 30 -16.57 -0.14 9.77
N PHE A 31 -15.57 -0.46 10.60
CA PHE A 31 -15.52 -0.05 12.01
C PHE A 31 -15.03 1.39 12.19
N ARG A 32 -14.14 1.88 11.32
CA ARG A 32 -13.54 3.22 11.37
C ARG A 32 -13.98 4.10 10.20
N ARG A 33 -15.21 3.93 9.71
CA ARG A 33 -15.80 4.68 8.59
C ARG A 33 -15.69 6.22 8.66
N ARG A 34 -15.48 6.79 9.85
CA ARG A 34 -15.31 8.24 10.04
C ARG A 34 -13.89 8.72 9.70
N GLU A 35 -12.91 7.84 9.86
CA GLU A 35 -11.50 8.08 9.52
C GLU A 35 -11.21 7.75 8.05
N PHE A 36 -12.12 7.05 7.38
CA PHE A 36 -12.00 6.66 5.99
C PHE A 36 -12.81 7.62 5.09
N SER A 37 -12.20 8.74 4.73
CA SER A 37 -12.84 9.87 4.05
C SER A 37 -12.53 9.95 2.56
N GLY A 38 -11.47 9.30 2.09
CA GLY A 38 -11.09 9.36 0.69
C GLY A 38 -10.08 8.33 0.19
N VAL A 39 -9.54 8.63 -1.00
CA VAL A 39 -8.59 7.76 -1.72
C VAL A 39 -7.26 7.64 -0.96
N VAL A 40 -6.78 8.75 -0.36
CA VAL A 40 -5.53 8.76 0.41
C VAL A 40 -5.62 7.83 1.62
N ASP A 41 -6.74 7.86 2.36
CA ASP A 41 -6.95 6.98 3.52
C ASP A 41 -6.94 5.51 3.10
N GLY A 42 -7.57 5.19 1.97
CA GLY A 42 -7.55 3.85 1.39
C GLY A 42 -6.16 3.36 1.02
N VAL A 43 -5.34 4.21 0.39
CA VAL A 43 -3.92 3.90 0.09
C VAL A 43 -3.13 3.65 1.37
N VAL A 44 -3.31 4.50 2.38
CA VAL A 44 -2.57 4.41 3.64
C VAL A 44 -2.93 3.13 4.40
N VAL A 45 -4.22 2.88 4.61
CA VAL A 45 -4.69 1.69 5.34
C VAL A 45 -4.23 0.41 4.62
N ALA A 46 -4.45 0.32 3.31
CA ALA A 46 -4.02 -0.84 2.53
C ALA A 46 -2.49 -1.02 2.53
N GLY A 47 -1.72 0.07 2.39
CA GLY A 47 -0.27 0.02 2.40
C GLY A 47 0.29 -0.49 3.74
N PHE A 48 -0.26 -0.03 4.87
CA PHE A 48 0.15 -0.52 6.19
C PHE A 48 -0.24 -1.98 6.42
N THR A 49 -1.47 -2.37 6.06
CA THR A 49 -1.92 -3.77 6.13
C THR A 49 -0.98 -4.67 5.32
N ALA A 50 -0.70 -4.30 4.07
CA ALA A 50 0.15 -5.08 3.19
C ALA A 50 1.60 -5.16 3.65
N THR A 51 2.14 -4.06 4.20
CA THR A 51 3.49 -4.06 4.79
C THR A 51 3.57 -5.02 5.97
N GLY A 52 2.55 -5.06 6.83
CA GLY A 52 2.48 -6.01 7.94
C GLY A 52 2.50 -7.47 7.47
N PHE A 53 1.72 -7.79 6.44
CA PHE A 53 1.74 -9.13 5.82
C PHE A 53 3.10 -9.45 5.19
N ALA A 54 3.66 -8.51 4.41
CA ALA A 54 4.97 -8.67 3.79
C ALA A 54 6.07 -8.92 4.83
N PHE A 55 6.00 -8.25 5.97
CA PHE A 55 6.94 -8.46 7.07
C PHE A 55 6.85 -9.88 7.63
N THR A 56 5.65 -10.37 7.93
CA THR A 56 5.46 -11.76 8.41
C THR A 56 5.93 -12.78 7.37
N GLU A 57 5.63 -12.54 6.10
CA GLU A 57 6.04 -13.43 5.01
C GLU A 57 7.57 -13.42 4.82
N ASN A 58 8.20 -12.24 4.88
CA ASN A 58 9.65 -12.12 4.80
C ASN A 58 10.35 -12.91 5.91
N ILE A 59 9.83 -12.90 7.14
CA ILE A 59 10.37 -13.71 8.24
C ILE A 59 10.31 -15.21 7.90
N LEU A 60 9.17 -15.68 7.39
CA LEU A 60 8.99 -17.09 7.02
C LEU A 60 9.95 -17.50 5.89
N TYR A 61 10.04 -16.72 4.82
CA TYR A 61 10.91 -17.05 3.68
C TYR A 61 12.40 -16.97 4.03
N LEU A 62 12.84 -15.92 4.73
CA LEU A 62 14.24 -15.81 5.14
C LEU A 62 14.59 -16.89 6.17
N GLY A 63 13.68 -17.23 7.07
CA GLY A 63 13.87 -18.31 8.05
C GLY A 63 14.01 -19.68 7.39
N ASN A 64 13.17 -19.97 6.39
CA ASN A 64 13.27 -21.22 5.62
C ASN A 64 14.56 -21.28 4.80
N ALA A 65 14.92 -20.20 4.11
CA ALA A 65 16.16 -20.11 3.33
C ALA A 65 17.40 -20.28 4.22
N PHE A 66 17.36 -19.72 5.44
CA PHE A 66 18.43 -19.87 6.43
C PHE A 66 18.53 -21.33 6.91
N GLY A 67 17.40 -21.98 7.18
CA GLY A 67 17.39 -23.40 7.54
C GLY A 67 17.96 -24.30 6.44
N GLU A 68 17.65 -24.01 5.19
CA GLU A 68 18.20 -24.72 4.02
C GLU A 68 19.71 -24.52 3.88
N ASP A 69 20.19 -23.28 4.06
CA ASP A 69 21.61 -22.97 4.05
C ASP A 69 22.38 -23.73 5.15
N GLN A 70 21.79 -23.86 6.35
CA GLN A 70 22.38 -24.63 7.44
C GLN A 70 22.47 -26.14 7.15
N LEU A 71 21.51 -26.70 6.41
CA LEU A 71 21.50 -28.13 6.05
C LEU A 71 22.45 -28.44 4.89
N SER A 72 22.58 -27.52 3.93
CA SER A 72 23.42 -27.69 2.74
C SER A 72 24.86 -27.19 2.93
N GLY A 73 25.14 -26.47 4.03
CA GLY A 73 26.44 -25.89 4.32
C GLY A 73 26.79 -24.68 3.44
N SER A 74 25.83 -24.13 2.70
CA SER A 74 26.02 -22.91 1.91
C SER A 74 26.13 -21.69 2.82
N SER A 75 27.07 -20.80 2.50
CA SER A 75 27.27 -19.55 3.25
C SER A 75 27.71 -18.42 2.33
N GLY A 76 27.56 -17.18 2.82
CA GLY A 76 27.96 -15.97 2.09
C GLY A 76 26.99 -15.61 0.95
N PHE A 77 27.51 -14.93 -0.08
CA PHE A 77 26.69 -14.38 -1.18
C PHE A 77 26.07 -15.45 -2.10
N ALA A 78 26.55 -16.69 -2.04
CA ALA A 78 26.01 -17.81 -2.81
C ALA A 78 24.86 -18.54 -2.08
N SER A 79 24.51 -18.11 -0.86
CA SER A 79 23.49 -18.76 -0.05
C SER A 79 22.07 -18.44 -0.54
N VAL A 80 21.14 -19.37 -0.32
CA VAL A 80 19.72 -19.20 -0.67
C VAL A 80 19.12 -18.03 0.11
N THR A 81 19.57 -17.82 1.36
CA THR A 81 19.19 -16.66 2.19
C THR A 81 19.59 -15.34 1.55
N ALA A 82 20.84 -15.23 1.05
CA ALA A 82 21.31 -14.00 0.42
C ALA A 82 20.50 -13.66 -0.84
N GLY A 83 20.22 -14.66 -1.68
CA GLY A 83 19.38 -14.51 -2.86
C GLY A 83 17.94 -14.10 -2.50
N THR A 84 17.35 -14.78 -1.52
CA THR A 84 15.99 -14.50 -1.04
C THR A 84 15.88 -13.10 -0.45
N PHE A 85 16.86 -12.68 0.35
CA PHE A 85 16.93 -11.33 0.90
C PHE A 85 17.00 -10.29 -0.22
N PHE A 86 17.87 -10.47 -1.20
CA PHE A 86 18.03 -9.52 -2.30
C PHE A 86 16.73 -9.34 -3.09
N VAL A 87 16.08 -10.44 -3.48
CA VAL A 87 14.82 -10.37 -4.22
C VAL A 87 13.73 -9.72 -3.39
N ARG A 88 13.52 -10.18 -2.15
CA ARG A 88 12.37 -9.75 -1.33
C ARG A 88 12.54 -8.35 -0.73
N ILE A 89 13.73 -8.02 -0.26
CA ILE A 89 13.99 -6.80 0.51
C ILE A 89 14.55 -5.67 -0.36
N VAL A 90 15.43 -5.99 -1.32
CA VAL A 90 16.07 -4.96 -2.15
C VAL A 90 15.24 -4.70 -3.42
N MET A 91 14.90 -5.76 -4.15
CA MET A 91 14.19 -5.62 -5.42
C MET A 91 12.69 -5.41 -5.23
N SER A 92 12.04 -6.10 -4.30
CA SER A 92 10.56 -6.08 -4.17
C SER A 92 10.00 -5.60 -2.82
N PRO A 93 10.59 -4.59 -2.13
CA PRO A 93 10.11 -4.18 -0.81
C PRO A 93 8.66 -3.66 -0.82
N PHE A 94 8.23 -3.10 -1.96
CA PHE A 94 6.90 -2.52 -2.12
C PHE A 94 5.93 -3.39 -2.92
N ALA A 95 6.27 -4.64 -3.27
CA ALA A 95 5.40 -5.49 -4.09
C ALA A 95 4.03 -5.72 -3.41
N HIS A 96 4.02 -6.19 -2.16
CA HIS A 96 2.77 -6.43 -1.42
C HIS A 96 1.99 -5.13 -1.20
N PRO A 97 2.61 -4.01 -0.74
CA PRO A 97 1.94 -2.72 -0.72
C PRO A 97 1.33 -2.30 -2.05
N LEU A 98 2.04 -2.48 -3.17
CA LEU A 98 1.54 -2.10 -4.49
C LEU A 98 0.25 -2.86 -4.85
N PHE A 99 0.21 -4.17 -4.59
CA PHE A 99 -0.96 -5.00 -4.92
C PHE A 99 -2.16 -4.58 -4.08
N THR A 100 -2.02 -4.61 -2.76
CA THR A 100 -3.14 -4.37 -1.85
C THR A 100 -3.61 -2.92 -1.89
N VAL A 101 -2.74 -1.95 -2.25
CA VAL A 101 -3.17 -0.56 -2.48
C VAL A 101 -4.21 -0.47 -3.60
N LEU A 102 -4.23 -1.35 -4.60
CA LEU A 102 -5.30 -1.39 -5.60
C LEU A 102 -6.67 -1.68 -4.96
N THR A 103 -6.71 -2.61 -4.00
CA THR A 103 -7.88 -2.84 -3.15
C THR A 103 -8.22 -1.58 -2.33
N GLY A 104 -7.21 -0.95 -1.73
CA GLY A 104 -7.34 0.30 -0.97
C GLY A 104 -7.92 1.45 -1.79
N LEU A 105 -7.51 1.61 -3.05
CA LEU A 105 -8.07 2.58 -3.99
C LEU A 105 -9.55 2.29 -4.27
N GLY A 106 -9.91 1.01 -4.45
CA GLY A 106 -11.30 0.58 -4.60
C GLY A 106 -12.18 1.01 -3.41
N PHE A 107 -11.71 0.78 -2.18
CA PHE A 107 -12.37 1.29 -0.97
C PHE A 107 -12.38 2.82 -0.88
N GLY A 108 -11.28 3.47 -1.27
CA GLY A 108 -11.13 4.93 -1.37
C GLY A 108 -12.21 5.58 -2.23
N PHE A 109 -12.36 5.09 -3.46
CA PHE A 109 -13.40 5.59 -4.37
C PHE A 109 -14.81 5.22 -3.92
N ALA A 110 -14.99 4.08 -3.24
CA ALA A 110 -16.27 3.71 -2.63
C ALA A 110 -16.66 4.61 -1.44
N ALA A 111 -15.68 5.20 -0.74
CA ALA A 111 -15.91 6.16 0.34
C ALA A 111 -16.42 7.51 -0.19
N VAL A 112 -15.83 7.98 -1.30
CA VAL A 112 -16.18 9.28 -1.94
C VAL A 112 -17.47 9.18 -2.77
N SER A 113 -17.86 7.97 -3.19
CA SER A 113 -19.08 7.75 -3.98
C SER A 113 -20.35 8.09 -3.17
N ALA A 114 -21.29 8.80 -3.80
CA ALA A 114 -22.54 9.19 -3.14
C ALA A 114 -23.32 7.98 -2.60
N ARG A 115 -23.99 8.17 -1.45
CA ARG A 115 -24.73 7.10 -0.74
C ARG A 115 -25.80 6.40 -1.59
N SER A 116 -26.32 7.08 -2.62
CA SER A 116 -27.29 6.56 -3.58
C SER A 116 -26.71 5.49 -4.52
N HIS A 117 -25.39 5.47 -4.76
CA HIS A 117 -24.76 4.55 -5.70
C HIS A 117 -24.22 3.29 -5.02
N ARG A 118 -25.09 2.52 -4.36
CA ARG A 118 -24.72 1.28 -3.66
C ARG A 118 -23.94 0.30 -4.53
N ALA A 119 -24.33 0.16 -5.81
CA ALA A 119 -23.62 -0.69 -6.77
C ALA A 119 -22.15 -0.29 -6.94
N ARG A 120 -21.85 0.99 -7.09
CA ARG A 120 -20.46 1.48 -7.21
C ARG A 120 -19.64 1.24 -5.94
N ARG A 121 -20.27 1.37 -4.76
CA ARG A 121 -19.59 1.15 -3.47
C ARG A 121 -19.17 -0.30 -3.23
N ILE A 122 -19.79 -1.25 -3.93
CA ILE A 122 -19.43 -2.68 -3.87
C ILE A 122 -18.53 -3.06 -5.06
N ALA A 123 -18.84 -2.57 -6.26
CA ALA A 123 -18.09 -2.89 -7.46
C ALA A 123 -16.64 -2.36 -7.43
N LEU A 124 -16.40 -1.16 -6.87
CA LEU A 124 -15.07 -0.57 -6.85
C LEU A 124 -14.07 -1.31 -5.94
N PRO A 125 -14.41 -1.69 -4.69
CA PRO A 125 -13.52 -2.53 -3.87
C PRO A 125 -13.27 -3.91 -4.48
N LEU A 126 -14.31 -4.53 -5.06
CA LEU A 126 -14.16 -5.83 -5.73
C LEU A 126 -13.24 -5.74 -6.95
N LEU A 127 -13.38 -4.69 -7.77
CA LEU A 127 -12.49 -4.45 -8.89
C LEU A 127 -11.04 -4.24 -8.41
N GLY A 128 -10.84 -3.44 -7.36
CA GLY A 128 -9.53 -3.24 -6.75
C GLY A 128 -8.90 -4.56 -6.27
N LEU A 129 -9.71 -5.42 -5.64
CA LEU A 129 -9.29 -6.74 -5.18
C LEU A 129 -8.91 -7.67 -6.34
N LEU A 130 -9.71 -7.72 -7.40
CA LEU A 130 -9.39 -8.54 -8.57
C LEU A 130 -8.10 -8.07 -9.26
N LEU A 131 -7.87 -6.76 -9.33
CA LEU A 131 -6.62 -6.21 -9.86
C LEU A 131 -5.43 -6.54 -8.95
N ALA A 132 -5.60 -6.47 -7.63
CA ALA A 132 -4.57 -6.88 -6.68
C ALA A 132 -4.19 -8.35 -6.84
N MET A 133 -5.20 -9.24 -6.89
CA MET A 133 -5.01 -10.68 -7.10
C MET A 133 -4.32 -10.97 -8.43
N GLY A 134 -4.76 -10.32 -9.52
CA GLY A 134 -4.19 -10.53 -10.85
C GLY A 134 -2.73 -10.06 -10.93
N LEU A 135 -2.43 -8.88 -10.38
CA LEU A 135 -1.08 -8.34 -10.37
C LEU A 135 -0.15 -9.17 -9.47
N HIS A 136 -0.64 -9.65 -8.34
CA HIS A 136 0.11 -10.54 -7.44
C HIS A 136 0.33 -11.93 -8.09
N ALA A 137 -0.68 -12.51 -8.74
CA ALA A 137 -0.51 -13.75 -9.49
C ALA A 137 0.49 -13.60 -10.63
N LEU A 138 0.48 -12.47 -11.33
CA LEU A 138 1.46 -12.16 -12.38
C LEU A 138 2.88 -12.04 -11.81
N TRP A 139 3.04 -11.41 -10.64
CA TRP A 139 4.32 -11.37 -9.93
C TRP A 139 4.82 -12.77 -9.59
N ASN A 140 3.97 -13.59 -8.98
CA ASN A 140 4.35 -14.92 -8.51
C ASN A 140 4.64 -15.89 -9.68
N GLY A 141 3.95 -15.71 -10.80
CA GLY A 141 4.17 -16.45 -12.03
C GLY A 141 5.34 -15.96 -12.87
N SER A 142 5.94 -14.80 -12.54
CA SER A 142 6.94 -14.16 -13.39
C SER A 142 8.20 -15.00 -13.62
N SER A 143 8.58 -15.83 -12.63
CA SER A 143 9.68 -16.78 -12.72
C SER A 143 9.43 -17.92 -13.72
N SER A 144 8.16 -18.17 -14.09
CA SER A 144 7.75 -19.24 -15.00
C SER A 144 7.73 -18.80 -16.48
N PHE A 145 7.88 -17.50 -16.78
CA PHE A 145 7.87 -16.99 -18.16
C PHE A 145 9.24 -17.07 -18.87
N GLY A 146 10.20 -17.76 -18.28
CA GLY A 146 11.55 -17.93 -18.81
C GLY A 146 12.60 -17.05 -18.10
N PRO A 147 13.87 -17.07 -18.56
CA PRO A 147 15.00 -16.49 -17.84
C PRO A 147 14.90 -14.97 -17.62
N TYR A 148 14.18 -14.27 -18.50
CA TYR A 148 13.95 -12.82 -18.39
C TYR A 148 12.54 -12.45 -17.90
N GLY A 149 11.69 -13.44 -17.61
CA GLY A 149 10.28 -13.23 -17.23
C GLY A 149 10.13 -12.34 -16.00
N PHE A 150 10.91 -12.62 -14.96
CA PHE A 150 10.96 -11.81 -13.74
C PHE A 150 11.29 -10.34 -14.05
N TYR A 151 12.37 -10.08 -14.78
CA TYR A 151 12.81 -8.73 -15.11
C TYR A 151 11.82 -7.99 -16.02
N ALA A 152 11.18 -8.69 -16.95
CA ALA A 152 10.15 -8.12 -17.81
C ALA A 152 8.92 -7.69 -17.00
N VAL A 153 8.38 -8.57 -16.15
CA VAL A 153 7.25 -8.22 -15.27
C VAL A 153 7.63 -7.09 -14.32
N TYR A 154 8.83 -7.13 -13.74
CA TYR A 154 9.32 -6.07 -12.87
C TYR A 154 9.40 -4.70 -13.58
N GLY A 155 10.10 -4.63 -14.71
CA GLY A 155 10.33 -3.37 -15.41
C GLY A 155 9.12 -2.81 -16.17
N ILE A 156 8.31 -3.68 -16.78
CA ILE A 156 7.21 -3.26 -17.67
C ILE A 156 5.89 -3.15 -16.90
N VAL A 157 5.70 -3.92 -15.84
CA VAL A 157 4.44 -3.93 -15.09
C VAL A 157 4.61 -3.30 -13.71
N MET A 158 5.55 -3.77 -12.89
CA MET A 158 5.65 -3.31 -11.50
C MET A 158 6.10 -1.86 -11.38
N VAL A 159 7.17 -1.47 -12.09
CA VAL A 159 7.67 -0.10 -12.03
C VAL A 159 6.63 0.92 -12.53
N PRO A 160 5.94 0.72 -13.68
CA PRO A 160 4.89 1.63 -14.11
C PRO A 160 3.66 1.63 -13.21
N ALA A 161 3.22 0.47 -12.70
CA ALA A 161 2.11 0.39 -11.77
C ALA A 161 2.42 1.13 -10.46
N PHE A 162 3.64 0.96 -9.93
CA PHE A 162 4.11 1.69 -8.75
C PHE A 162 4.13 3.19 -9.01
N GLY A 163 4.71 3.64 -10.12
CA GLY A 163 4.71 5.05 -10.51
C GLY A 163 3.30 5.64 -10.64
N LEU A 164 2.37 4.91 -11.25
CA LEU A 164 0.98 5.32 -11.39
C LEU A 164 0.27 5.46 -10.05
N VAL A 165 0.40 4.46 -9.17
CA VAL A 165 -0.20 4.47 -7.83
C VAL A 165 0.39 5.59 -6.97
N THR A 166 1.71 5.78 -7.00
CA THR A 166 2.38 6.88 -6.29
C THR A 166 1.92 8.24 -6.83
N TRP A 167 1.86 8.41 -8.14
CA TRP A 167 1.37 9.64 -8.76
C TRP A 167 -0.08 9.93 -8.36
N LEU A 168 -0.97 8.92 -8.41
CA LEU A 168 -2.37 9.04 -7.98
C LEU A 168 -2.48 9.45 -6.51
N ALA A 169 -1.69 8.84 -5.63
CA ALA A 169 -1.67 9.15 -4.21
C ALA A 169 -1.21 10.60 -3.95
N ILE A 170 -0.13 11.04 -4.59
CA ILE A 170 0.39 12.41 -4.48
C ILE A 170 -0.63 13.42 -5.03
N TRP A 171 -1.17 13.16 -6.22
CA TRP A 171 -2.15 14.02 -6.85
C TRP A 171 -3.43 14.16 -6.02
N SER A 172 -3.95 13.05 -5.50
CA SER A 172 -5.11 13.04 -4.61
C SER A 172 -4.84 13.84 -3.34
N ARG A 173 -3.66 13.67 -2.75
CA ARG A 173 -3.26 14.41 -1.55
C ARG A 173 -3.13 15.91 -1.82
N GLN A 174 -2.55 16.30 -2.95
CA GLN A 174 -2.43 17.71 -3.34
C GLN A 174 -3.78 18.35 -3.63
N ARG A 175 -4.77 17.60 -4.14
CA ARG A 175 -6.13 18.12 -4.32
C ARG A 175 -6.80 18.39 -2.98
N GLU A 176 -6.68 17.47 -2.04
CA GLU A 176 -7.21 17.62 -0.67
C GLU A 176 -6.60 18.84 0.02
N LEU A 177 -5.28 18.99 -0.04
CA LEU A 177 -4.57 20.14 0.53
C LEU A 177 -4.98 21.48 -0.12
N ARG A 178 -5.18 21.50 -1.45
CA ARG A 178 -5.66 22.69 -2.16
C ARG A 178 -7.09 23.06 -1.77
N ALA A 179 -7.97 22.08 -1.60
CA ALA A 179 -9.34 22.33 -1.11
C ALA A 179 -9.32 22.92 0.31
N LEU A 180 -8.50 22.35 1.20
CA LEU A 180 -8.30 22.89 2.54
C LEU A 180 -7.75 24.33 2.50
N ALA A 181 -6.78 24.60 1.63
CA ALA A 181 -6.19 25.94 1.47
C ALA A 181 -7.22 27.00 1.02
N ALA A 182 -8.20 26.61 0.20
CA ALA A 182 -9.24 27.52 -0.28
C ALA A 182 -10.32 27.79 0.77
N GLU A 183 -10.68 26.79 1.57
CA GLU A 183 -11.82 26.87 2.51
C GLU A 183 -11.41 27.37 3.90
N LEU A 184 -10.24 26.99 4.42
CA LEU A 184 -9.78 27.36 5.77
C LEU A 184 -9.68 28.87 6.04
N PRO A 185 -9.27 29.73 5.08
CA PRO A 185 -9.25 31.18 5.30
C PRO A 185 -10.63 31.77 5.62
N VAL A 186 -11.71 31.18 5.12
CA VAL A 186 -13.08 31.62 5.42
C VAL A 186 -13.40 31.40 6.90
N TYR A 187 -12.99 30.26 7.46
CA TYR A 187 -13.15 29.97 8.89
C TYR A 187 -12.28 30.84 9.78
N ALA A 188 -11.07 31.21 9.33
CA ALA A 188 -10.24 32.19 10.04
C ALA A 188 -10.87 33.59 10.00
N ALA A 189 -11.43 34.01 8.86
CA ALA A 189 -12.16 35.27 8.75
C ALA A 189 -13.42 35.32 9.63
N ALA A 190 -14.08 34.18 9.84
CA ALA A 190 -15.20 34.04 10.77
C ALA A 190 -14.78 34.03 12.25
N GLY A 191 -13.47 34.03 12.56
CA GLY A 191 -12.93 34.00 13.92
C GLY A 191 -12.87 32.61 14.57
N TRP A 192 -13.12 31.54 13.81
CA TRP A 192 -13.11 30.16 14.32
C TRP A 192 -11.70 29.56 14.37
N LEU A 193 -10.79 30.12 13.58
CA LEU A 193 -9.37 29.73 13.52
C LEU A 193 -8.51 30.98 13.63
N THR A 194 -7.33 30.82 14.22
CA THR A 194 -6.30 31.85 14.22
C THR A 194 -5.77 32.08 12.79
N PRO A 195 -5.30 33.30 12.45
CA PRO A 195 -4.82 33.62 11.10
C PRO A 195 -3.66 32.75 10.60
N ALA A 196 -2.92 32.11 11.51
CA ALA A 196 -1.78 31.25 11.19
C ALA A 196 -2.16 29.77 10.95
N GLU A 197 -3.32 29.32 11.43
CA GLU A 197 -3.75 27.92 11.29
C GLU A 197 -4.08 27.49 9.85
N PRO A 198 -4.70 28.32 8.99
CA PRO A 198 -4.97 27.96 7.59
C PRO A 198 -3.70 27.67 6.78
N SER A 199 -2.65 28.47 6.94
CA SER A 199 -1.37 28.28 6.24
C SER A 199 -0.60 27.09 6.79
N ALA A 200 -0.67 26.86 8.11
CA ALA A 200 -0.11 25.68 8.75
C ALA A 200 -0.80 24.40 8.28
N LEU A 201 -2.14 24.34 8.24
CA LEU A 201 -2.91 23.13 7.93
C LEU A 201 -2.98 22.80 6.43
N SER A 202 -2.84 23.79 5.55
CA SER A 202 -2.94 23.63 4.08
C SER A 202 -1.68 23.06 3.42
N SER A 203 -0.55 22.92 4.13
CA SER A 203 0.63 22.26 3.57
C SER A 203 1.34 21.34 4.57
N MET A 204 1.81 20.19 4.09
CA MET A 204 2.56 19.24 4.93
C MET A 204 3.85 19.85 5.48
N ARG A 205 4.52 20.72 4.72
CA ARG A 205 5.71 21.46 5.16
C ARG A 205 5.37 22.46 6.27
N ALA A 206 4.33 23.27 6.08
CA ALA A 206 3.91 24.24 7.10
C ALA A 206 3.39 23.54 8.36
N ARG A 207 2.72 22.38 8.24
CA ARG A 207 2.39 21.52 9.38
C ARG A 207 3.66 21.03 10.10
N GLY A 208 4.68 20.61 9.37
CA GLY A 208 5.97 20.20 9.93
C GLY A 208 6.62 21.35 10.72
N MET A 209 6.77 22.51 10.08
CA MET A 209 7.34 23.70 10.70
C MET A 209 6.54 24.17 11.92
N ALA A 210 5.21 24.14 11.87
CA ALA A 210 4.36 24.50 12.99
C ALA A 210 4.49 23.51 14.16
N ARG A 211 4.63 22.21 13.89
CA ARG A 211 4.88 21.20 14.93
C ARG A 211 6.26 21.35 15.55
N ASP A 212 7.27 21.65 14.73
CA ASP A 212 8.62 21.89 15.23
C ASP A 212 8.66 23.17 16.06
N LEU A 213 8.03 24.27 15.62
CA LEU A 213 7.85 25.46 16.45
C LEU A 213 7.13 25.13 17.75
N ALA A 214 5.99 24.42 17.70
CA ALA A 214 5.24 24.05 18.90
C ALA A 214 6.08 23.21 19.89
N ARG A 215 6.95 22.32 19.40
CA ARG A 215 7.89 21.56 20.23
C ARG A 215 8.97 22.44 20.86
N HIS A 216 9.47 23.45 20.15
CA HIS A 216 10.46 24.40 20.68
C HIS A 216 9.84 25.41 21.63
N TRP A 217 8.53 25.69 21.48
CA TRP A 217 7.75 26.61 22.31
C TRP A 217 7.03 25.92 23.48
N GLN A 218 7.23 24.63 23.69
CA GLN A 218 6.81 23.91 24.89
C GLN A 218 8.02 23.75 25.83
N PRO A 219 8.45 24.81 26.57
CA PRO A 219 9.38 24.62 27.66
C PRO A 219 8.67 23.79 28.73
N ASP A 220 9.32 22.69 29.12
CA ASP A 220 9.06 21.81 30.25
C ASP A 220 7.87 22.21 31.15
N ARG A 221 6.80 21.41 31.09
CA ARG A 221 5.83 21.27 32.18
C ARG A 221 5.90 19.85 32.71
#